data_AF-A0A822FIU5-F1
#
_entry.id   AF-A0A822FIU5-F1
#
_cell.length_a   1.000
_cell.length_b   1.000
_cell.length_c   1.000
_cell.angle_alpha   90.00
_cell.angle_beta   90.00
_cell.angle_gamma   90.00
#
_symmetry.space_group_name_H-M   'P 1'
#
loop_
_entity.id
_entity.type
_entity.pdbx_description
1 polymer ?
#
loop_
_entity_poly.entity_id
_entity_poly.type
_entity_poly.pdbx_seq_one_letter_code
_entity_poly.pdbx_strand_id
1 'polypeptide(L)'
;MTKNSTERRKKIMPFKRINPRIETENYIATGRRTTIRGRLTQFGYGACLSQKFLRVSDPTSPVQLNIFTYDENSYTETKYKTIEEFLTTPFVPITSMTWIDIDGIHDSDVISAIGKRYDIHSLVQTDMTTSEQRTKLDVLDDALFLVCKLIYRDMEHTGQIIIQQMSFYLKTNLLITFQETPKDLFDSIK
;
A
#
# COMPACT_ATOMS: atom_id res chain seq x y z
N MET A 1 -27.76 25.78 -53.00
CA MET A 1 -26.67 26.68 -52.56
C MET A 1 -26.37 26.33 -51.10
N THR A 2 -25.50 25.34 -50.83
CA THR A 2 -24.05 25.49 -50.55
C THR A 2 -23.71 26.48 -49.42
N LYS A 3 -23.35 25.97 -48.23
CA LYS A 3 -21.96 25.93 -47.73
C LYS A 3 -21.86 25.33 -46.32
N ASN A 4 -21.06 24.27 -46.25
CA ASN A 4 -20.28 23.68 -45.16
C ASN A 4 -20.09 24.48 -43.86
N SER A 5 -20.34 23.83 -42.71
CA SER A 5 -19.68 24.11 -41.43
C SER A 5 -19.10 22.82 -40.84
N THR A 6 -17.94 22.49 -41.40
CA THR A 6 -16.80 21.72 -40.89
C THR A 6 -16.88 21.16 -39.47
N GLU A 7 -16.98 19.83 -39.44
CA GLU A 7 -16.72 18.90 -38.34
C GLU A 7 -15.34 19.16 -37.68
N ARG A 8 -15.29 19.70 -36.47
CA ARG A 8 -14.04 19.80 -35.67
C ARG A 8 -13.72 18.45 -35.04
N ARG A 9 -13.07 17.56 -35.80
CA ARG A 9 -12.40 16.38 -35.24
C ARG A 9 -11.24 16.84 -34.35
N LYS A 10 -11.35 16.66 -33.03
CA LYS A 10 -10.21 16.79 -32.11
C LYS A 10 -9.19 15.72 -32.48
N LYS A 11 -8.04 16.17 -32.98
CA LYS A 11 -6.88 15.34 -33.32
C LYS A 11 -6.31 14.79 -32.00
N ILE A 12 -6.62 13.54 -31.68
CA ILE A 12 -6.01 12.80 -30.56
C ILE A 12 -4.52 12.67 -30.89
N MET A 13 -3.65 13.22 -30.04
CA MET A 13 -2.21 13.00 -30.15
C MET A 13 -1.88 11.54 -29.85
N PRO A 14 -0.98 10.88 -30.60
CA PRO A 14 -0.58 9.53 -30.26
C PRO A 14 0.22 9.53 -28.95
N PHE A 15 -0.11 8.58 -28.06
CA PHE A 15 0.69 8.28 -26.88
C PHE A 15 2.13 7.96 -27.30
N LYS A 16 3.09 8.80 -26.90
CA LYS A 16 4.51 8.46 -27.00
C LYS A 16 4.79 7.32 -26.01
N ARG A 17 5.01 6.12 -26.52
CA ARG A 17 5.69 5.04 -25.79
C ARG A 17 7.11 5.52 -25.46
N ILE A 18 7.38 5.79 -24.17
CA ILE A 18 8.74 5.92 -23.68
C ILE A 18 9.31 4.51 -23.59
N ASN A 19 10.19 4.18 -24.51
CA ASN A 19 10.92 2.92 -24.54
C ASN A 19 12.35 3.24 -24.08
N PRO A 20 12.79 2.88 -22.86
CA PRO A 20 14.19 3.05 -22.47
C PRO A 20 15.01 1.98 -23.21
N ARG A 21 15.39 2.29 -24.45
CA ARG A 21 16.36 1.53 -25.21
C ARG A 21 17.73 1.94 -24.68
N ILE A 22 18.28 1.15 -23.75
CA ILE A 22 19.70 1.23 -23.40
C ILE A 22 20.46 0.81 -24.65
N GLU A 23 21.11 1.77 -25.29
CA GLU A 23 22.04 1.52 -26.39
C GLU A 23 23.21 0.72 -25.83
N THR A 24 23.29 -0.55 -26.23
CA THR A 24 24.50 -1.34 -26.08
C THR A 24 25.37 -1.03 -27.29
N GLU A 25 26.24 -0.02 -27.16
CA GLU A 25 27.30 0.17 -28.14
C GLU A 25 28.35 -0.93 -28.00
N ASN A 26 28.69 -1.48 -29.16
CA ASN A 26 29.57 -2.61 -29.39
C ASN A 26 30.98 -2.36 -28.85
N TYR A 27 31.52 -3.29 -28.05
CA TYR A 27 32.97 -3.43 -27.90
C TYR A 27 33.38 -4.84 -28.32
N ILE A 28 33.98 -4.91 -29.51
CA ILE A 28 34.56 -6.11 -30.08
C ILE A 28 35.80 -6.45 -29.24
N ALA A 29 35.77 -7.60 -28.57
CA ALA A 29 36.92 -8.16 -27.88
C ALA A 29 37.96 -8.61 -28.91
N THR A 30 39.01 -7.81 -29.10
CA THR A 30 40.26 -8.26 -29.73
C THR A 30 41.36 -8.32 -28.67
N GLY A 31 41.77 -9.54 -28.34
CA GLY A 31 42.79 -9.80 -27.33
C GLY A 31 44.16 -9.32 -27.78
N ARG A 32 44.75 -8.41 -27.00
CA ARG A 32 46.21 -8.32 -26.81
C ARG A 32 46.49 -8.05 -25.34
N ARG A 33 47.27 -8.95 -24.73
CA ARG A 33 47.86 -8.76 -23.39
C ARG A 33 48.86 -7.62 -23.46
N THR A 34 48.55 -6.52 -22.78
CA THR A 34 49.56 -5.52 -22.39
C THR A 34 49.47 -5.31 -20.89
N THR A 35 50.54 -5.71 -20.20
CA THR A 35 50.72 -5.48 -18.77
C THR A 35 50.98 -4.00 -18.55
N ILE A 36 49.99 -3.27 -18.05
CA ILE A 36 50.18 -1.89 -17.58
C ILE A 36 50.18 -1.94 -16.05
N ARG A 37 51.38 -1.80 -15.46
CA ARG A 37 51.55 -1.45 -14.04
C ARG A 37 51.09 0.01 -13.85
N GLY A 38 49.81 0.18 -13.52
CA GLY A 38 49.20 1.46 -13.22
C GLY A 38 48.76 1.52 -11.76
N ARG A 39 49.33 2.48 -11.03
CA ARG A 39 49.08 2.92 -9.65
C ARG A 39 47.62 2.73 -9.17
N LEU A 40 47.43 2.07 -8.02
CA LEU A 40 46.16 2.08 -7.29
C LEU A 40 45.77 3.54 -6.98
N THR A 41 44.74 4.03 -7.66
CA THR A 41 43.88 5.08 -7.11
C THR A 41 42.68 4.37 -6.49
N GLN A 42 42.54 4.50 -5.17
CA GLN A 42 41.35 4.09 -4.43
C GLN A 42 40.14 4.86 -4.99
N PHE A 43 39.42 4.27 -5.93
CA PHE A 43 38.00 4.51 -6.08
C PHE A 43 37.32 3.18 -5.80
N GLY A 44 36.90 3.03 -4.54
CA GLY A 44 36.19 1.86 -4.06
C GLY A 44 34.84 1.71 -4.76
N TYR A 45 34.85 1.11 -5.94
CA TYR A 45 33.73 0.33 -6.43
C TYR A 45 33.71 -0.97 -5.62
N GLY A 46 33.01 -0.94 -4.49
CA GLY A 46 33.12 -2.02 -3.51
C GLY A 46 32.00 -2.03 -2.47
N ALA A 47 30.78 -1.72 -2.88
CA ALA A 47 29.59 -2.20 -2.19
C ALA A 47 28.43 -2.15 -3.19
N CYS A 48 28.17 -3.26 -3.88
CA CYS A 48 26.81 -3.56 -4.30
C CYS A 48 26.03 -3.72 -3.00
N LEU A 49 25.54 -2.61 -2.45
CA LEU A 49 24.68 -2.60 -1.28
C LEU A 49 23.46 -3.42 -1.71
N SER A 50 23.41 -4.69 -1.28
CA SER A 50 22.17 -5.44 -1.20
C SER A 50 21.20 -4.52 -0.48
N GLN A 51 20.28 -3.94 -1.23
CA GLN A 51 19.31 -3.00 -0.71
C GLN A 51 18.36 -3.85 0.13
N LYS A 52 18.73 -4.04 1.40
CA LYS A 52 17.98 -4.86 2.34
C LYS A 52 16.68 -4.11 2.62
N PHE A 53 15.59 -4.57 2.02
CA PHE A 53 14.27 -4.08 2.35
C PHE A 53 13.98 -4.44 3.80
N LEU A 54 13.73 -3.43 4.63
CA LEU A 54 13.32 -3.68 6.00
C LEU A 54 11.80 -3.85 6.02
N ARG A 55 11.37 -4.96 6.59
CA ARG A 55 9.99 -5.08 7.01
C ARG A 55 9.84 -4.37 8.35
N VAL A 56 8.78 -3.58 8.47
CA VAL A 56 8.40 -2.99 9.75
C VAL A 56 7.44 -3.95 10.44
N SER A 57 7.87 -4.51 11.57
CA SER A 57 7.01 -5.23 12.49
C SER A 57 7.32 -4.70 13.88
N ASP A 58 6.37 -3.98 14.48
CA ASP A 58 6.46 -3.50 15.85
C ASP A 58 5.32 -4.12 16.68
N PRO A 59 5.57 -5.28 17.32
CA PRO A 59 4.56 -5.95 18.14
C PRO A 59 4.27 -5.21 19.45
N THR A 60 4.97 -4.11 19.75
CA THR A 60 4.78 -3.31 20.96
C THR A 60 4.01 -2.01 20.73
N SER A 61 3.71 -1.67 19.47
CA SER A 61 2.92 -0.48 19.15
C SER A 61 1.47 -0.62 19.64
N PRO A 62 0.87 0.43 20.22
CA PRO A 62 -0.51 0.37 20.69
C PRO A 62 -1.46 0.25 19.50
N VAL A 63 -2.48 -0.61 19.66
CA VAL A 63 -3.59 -0.73 18.70
C VAL A 63 -4.40 0.57 18.72
N GLN A 64 -4.62 1.15 17.55
CA GLN A 64 -5.44 2.36 17.38
C GLN A 64 -6.55 2.06 16.39
N LEU A 65 -7.76 2.57 16.68
CA LEU A 65 -8.90 2.46 15.78
C LEU A 65 -9.46 3.85 15.52
N ASN A 66 -9.55 4.22 14.25
CA ASN A 66 -10.18 5.45 13.80
C ASN A 66 -11.37 5.10 12.91
N ILE A 67 -12.52 5.73 13.15
CA ILE A 67 -13.70 5.60 12.30
C ILE A 67 -13.98 6.94 11.65
N PHE A 68 -14.08 6.92 10.33
CA PHE A 68 -14.52 8.01 9.49
C PHE A 68 -15.91 7.65 8.97
N THR A 69 -16.90 8.49 9.24
CA THR A 69 -18.24 8.37 8.65
C THR A 69 -18.51 9.60 7.81
N TYR A 70 -18.96 9.41 6.57
CA TYR A 70 -19.23 10.52 5.68
C TYR A 70 -20.39 10.25 4.72
N ASP A 71 -21.05 11.33 4.33
CA ASP A 71 -22.03 11.39 3.26
C ASP A 71 -21.95 12.76 2.56
N GLU A 72 -22.94 13.10 1.74
CA GLU A 72 -22.96 14.39 1.02
C GLU A 72 -23.03 15.61 1.94
N ASN A 73 -23.51 15.44 3.18
CA ASN A 73 -23.85 16.53 4.08
C ASN A 73 -23.01 16.54 5.37
N SER A 74 -22.37 15.43 5.72
CA SER A 74 -21.71 15.25 7.00
C SER A 74 -20.41 14.46 6.89
N TYR A 75 -19.49 14.77 7.80
CA TYR A 75 -18.24 14.05 8.03
C TYR A 75 -17.99 14.00 9.53
N THR A 76 -17.71 12.82 10.07
CA THR A 76 -17.34 12.62 11.47
C THR A 76 -16.14 11.69 11.59
N GLU A 77 -15.24 12.04 12.50
CA GLU A 77 -14.07 11.24 12.85
C GLU A 77 -14.15 10.91 14.34
N THR A 78 -14.02 9.62 14.68
CA THR A 78 -13.98 9.16 16.07
C THR A 78 -12.80 8.23 16.28
N LYS A 79 -12.00 8.51 17.32
CA LYS A 79 -10.80 7.72 17.67
C LYS A 79 -11.08 6.90 18.92
N TYR A 80 -10.72 5.63 18.89
CA TYR A 80 -10.85 4.70 20.01
C TYR A 80 -9.45 4.23 20.44
N LYS A 81 -9.25 4.19 21.76
CA LYS A 81 -7.99 3.71 22.35
C LYS A 81 -8.02 2.23 22.68
N THR A 82 -9.20 1.66 22.86
CA THR A 82 -9.35 0.24 23.18
C THR A 82 -10.40 -0.41 22.30
N ILE A 83 -10.23 -1.72 22.09
CA ILE A 83 -11.17 -2.51 21.30
C ILE A 83 -12.52 -2.63 22.00
N GLU A 84 -12.58 -2.67 23.33
CA GLU A 84 -13.86 -2.81 24.04
C GLU A 84 -14.74 -1.59 23.82
N GLU A 85 -14.18 -0.38 23.88
CA GLU A 85 -14.92 0.86 23.60
C GLU A 85 -15.50 0.81 22.19
N PHE A 86 -14.69 0.43 21.20
CA PHE A 86 -15.13 0.26 19.81
C PHE A 86 -16.26 -0.78 19.67
N LEU A 87 -16.17 -1.92 20.35
CA LEU A 87 -17.20 -2.97 20.25
C LEU A 87 -18.54 -2.55 20.84
N THR A 88 -18.56 -1.62 21.81
CA THR A 88 -19.81 -1.08 22.38
C THR A 88 -20.50 -0.06 21.50
N THR A 89 -19.82 0.44 20.46
CA THR A 89 -20.41 1.42 19.54
C THR A 89 -21.57 0.82 18.75
N PRO A 90 -22.63 1.58 18.46
CA PRO A 90 -23.64 1.13 17.51
C PRO A 90 -23.07 1.09 16.09
N PHE A 91 -23.63 0.23 15.24
CA PHE A 91 -23.31 0.26 13.82
C PHE A 91 -23.79 1.57 13.18
N VAL A 92 -22.97 2.11 12.28
CA VAL A 92 -23.30 3.30 11.50
C VAL A 92 -24.45 2.97 10.53
N PRO A 93 -25.41 3.89 10.31
CA PRO A 93 -26.50 3.67 9.36
C PRO A 93 -26.00 3.34 7.95
N ILE A 94 -26.75 2.48 7.24
CA ILE A 94 -26.44 2.05 5.86
C ILE A 94 -26.37 3.24 4.88
N THR A 95 -26.97 4.38 5.20
CA THR A 95 -27.00 5.55 4.32
C THR A 95 -25.67 6.30 4.20
N SER A 96 -24.73 6.05 5.12
CA SER A 96 -23.46 6.77 5.18
C SER A 96 -22.29 5.81 4.89
N MET A 97 -21.25 6.32 4.24
CA MET A 97 -20.03 5.57 4.01
C MET A 97 -19.22 5.53 5.29
N THR A 98 -18.80 4.33 5.70
CA THR A 98 -17.98 4.13 6.90
C THR A 98 -16.61 3.60 6.50
N TRP A 99 -15.55 4.26 6.94
CA TRP A 99 -14.18 3.77 6.85
C TRP A 99 -13.62 3.56 8.26
N ILE A 100 -13.25 2.32 8.56
CA ILE A 100 -12.63 1.91 9.81
C ILE A 100 -11.15 1.66 9.53
N ASP A 101 -10.28 2.45 10.15
CA ASP A 101 -8.83 2.35 10.04
C ASP A 101 -8.26 1.76 11.34
N ILE A 102 -7.62 0.60 11.21
CA ILE A 102 -7.12 -0.19 12.34
C ILE A 102 -5.61 -0.34 12.20
N ASP A 103 -4.90 0.17 13.19
CA ASP A 103 -3.47 -0.01 13.34
C ASP A 103 -3.18 -1.12 14.34
N GLY A 104 -2.21 -1.98 14.02
CA GLY A 104 -1.72 -3.00 14.94
C GLY A 104 -2.27 -4.40 14.66
N ILE A 105 -2.10 -4.90 13.44
CA ILE A 105 -2.52 -6.28 13.07
C ILE A 105 -1.78 -7.41 13.82
N HIS A 106 -0.85 -7.09 14.70
CA HIS A 106 -0.11 -8.06 15.52
C HIS A 106 -0.98 -8.67 16.63
N ASP A 107 -2.06 -7.99 17.03
CA ASP A 107 -3.00 -8.50 18.03
C ASP A 107 -4.10 -9.36 17.38
N SER A 108 -3.97 -10.68 17.53
CA SER A 108 -4.94 -11.63 16.98
C SER A 108 -6.32 -11.54 17.64
N ASP A 109 -6.39 -11.11 18.90
CA ASP A 109 -7.65 -11.01 19.63
C ASP A 109 -8.48 -9.83 19.11
N VAL A 110 -7.81 -8.72 18.78
CA VAL A 110 -8.45 -7.57 18.10
C VAL A 110 -9.02 -7.98 16.76
N ILE A 111 -8.23 -8.67 15.92
CA ILE A 111 -8.69 -9.11 14.60
C ILE A 111 -9.85 -10.09 14.72
N SER A 112 -9.79 -11.01 15.70
CA SER A 112 -10.88 -11.96 15.97
C SER A 112 -12.17 -11.26 16.42
N ALA A 113 -12.06 -10.25 17.28
CA ALA A 113 -13.20 -9.47 17.75
C ALA A 113 -13.87 -8.69 16.60
N ILE A 114 -13.07 -8.04 15.76
CA ILE A 114 -13.54 -7.30 14.58
C ILE A 114 -14.12 -8.27 13.55
N GLY A 115 -13.45 -9.40 13.33
CA GLY A 115 -13.91 -10.43 12.41
C GLY A 115 -15.27 -11.01 12.81
N LYS A 116 -15.50 -11.23 14.11
CA LYS A 116 -16.83 -11.62 14.62
C LYS A 116 -17.88 -10.52 14.44
N ARG A 117 -17.50 -9.26 14.66
CA ARG A 117 -18.42 -8.11 14.56
C ARG A 117 -18.89 -7.86 13.13
N TYR A 118 -18.03 -8.03 12.14
CA TYR A 118 -18.31 -7.73 10.72
C TYR A 118 -18.53 -8.98 9.85
N ASP A 119 -18.62 -10.16 10.48
CA ASP A 119 -18.79 -11.46 9.82
C ASP A 119 -17.71 -11.73 8.76
N ILE A 120 -16.45 -11.54 9.16
CA ILE A 120 -15.27 -11.82 8.34
C ILE A 120 -14.89 -13.28 8.54
N HIS A 121 -14.81 -14.07 7.47
CA HIS A 121 -14.41 -15.47 7.56
C HIS A 121 -13.01 -15.65 8.16
N SER A 122 -12.83 -16.70 8.97
CA SER A 122 -11.56 -16.98 9.66
C SER A 122 -10.37 -17.17 8.72
N LEU A 123 -10.60 -17.63 7.48
CA LEU A 123 -9.55 -17.73 6.45
C LEU A 123 -9.02 -16.34 6.06
N VAL A 124 -9.93 -15.37 5.89
CA VAL A 124 -9.59 -13.98 5.59
C VAL A 124 -8.86 -13.33 6.77
N GLN A 125 -9.32 -13.56 8.01
CA GLN A 125 -8.62 -13.09 9.21
C GLN A 125 -7.19 -13.66 9.31
N THR A 126 -7.03 -14.95 9.01
CA THR A 126 -5.71 -15.61 8.99
C THR A 126 -4.82 -14.95 7.92
N ASP A 127 -5.36 -14.68 6.74
CA ASP A 127 -4.64 -14.00 5.67
C ASP A 127 -4.23 -12.56 6.03
N MET A 128 -5.07 -11.82 6.75
CA MET A 128 -4.76 -10.48 7.26
C MET A 128 -3.54 -10.49 8.20
N THR A 129 -3.51 -11.45 9.13
CA THR A 129 -2.40 -11.62 10.09
C THR A 129 -1.14 -12.20 9.46
N THR A 130 -1.27 -12.88 8.33
CA THR A 130 -0.15 -13.55 7.67
C THR A 130 0.70 -12.52 6.93
N SER A 131 1.88 -12.25 7.46
CA SER A 131 2.71 -11.17 6.97
C SER A 131 3.50 -11.42 5.69
N GLU A 132 3.69 -12.68 5.32
CA GLU A 132 4.42 -13.06 4.10
C GLU A 132 3.49 -13.24 2.90
N GLN A 133 2.23 -12.80 3.03
CA GLN A 133 1.30 -12.94 1.95
C GLN A 133 1.70 -12.09 0.75
N ARG A 134 1.51 -12.65 -0.45
CA ARG A 134 1.62 -11.91 -1.70
C ARG A 134 0.42 -10.99 -1.86
N THR A 135 0.61 -9.87 -2.54
CA THR A 135 -0.50 -9.02 -2.97
C THR A 135 -1.53 -9.86 -3.73
N LYS A 136 -2.77 -9.81 -3.29
CA LYS A 136 -3.88 -10.57 -3.88
C LYS A 136 -5.19 -9.83 -3.66
N LEU A 137 -6.17 -10.11 -4.52
CA LEU A 137 -7.55 -9.67 -4.40
C LEU A 137 -8.43 -10.92 -4.41
N ASP A 138 -9.17 -11.13 -3.33
CA ASP A 138 -10.18 -12.17 -3.22
C ASP A 138 -11.57 -11.53 -3.34
N VAL A 139 -12.37 -12.05 -4.27
CA VAL A 139 -13.77 -11.67 -4.44
C VAL A 139 -14.61 -12.67 -3.65
N LEU A 140 -15.28 -12.18 -2.61
CA LEU A 140 -16.18 -12.94 -1.76
C LEU A 140 -17.63 -12.65 -2.17
N ASP A 141 -18.58 -13.39 -1.61
CA ASP A 141 -20.00 -13.24 -1.98
C ASP A 141 -20.57 -11.84 -1.67
N ASP A 142 -20.19 -11.27 -0.51
CA ASP A 142 -20.68 -9.98 -0.02
C ASP A 142 -19.57 -8.94 0.21
N ALA A 143 -18.32 -9.26 -0.16
CA ALA A 143 -17.15 -8.45 0.16
C ALA A 143 -16.01 -8.57 -0.86
N LEU A 144 -15.12 -7.60 -0.87
CA LEU A 144 -13.80 -7.68 -1.50
C LEU A 144 -12.73 -7.67 -0.42
N PHE A 145 -11.76 -8.57 -0.54
CA PHE A 145 -10.60 -8.61 0.34
C PHE A 145 -9.32 -8.39 -0.47
N LEU A 146 -8.60 -7.31 -0.20
CA LEU A 146 -7.33 -6.98 -0.85
C LEU A 146 -6.22 -7.02 0.18
N VAL A 147 -5.13 -7.71 -0.13
CA VAL A 147 -3.86 -7.58 0.59
C VAL A 147 -2.86 -6.94 -0.36
N CYS A 148 -2.13 -5.94 0.10
CA CYS A 148 -1.08 -5.28 -0.68
C CYS A 148 0.15 -4.95 0.17
N LYS A 149 1.25 -4.64 -0.52
CA LYS A 149 2.49 -4.19 0.09
C LYS A 149 2.69 -2.70 -0.23
N LEU A 150 2.81 -1.90 0.81
CA LEU A 150 3.22 -0.52 0.73
C LEU A 150 4.74 -0.46 0.78
N ILE A 151 5.34 0.21 -0.21
CA ILE A 151 6.78 0.36 -0.32
C ILE A 151 7.09 1.85 -0.26
N TYR A 152 7.78 2.29 0.79
CA TYR A 152 8.14 3.69 0.98
C TYR A 152 9.53 3.82 1.56
N ARG A 153 10.16 4.99 1.38
CA ARG A 153 11.46 5.27 2.00
C ARG A 153 11.23 5.87 3.38
N ASP A 154 11.95 5.34 4.37
CA ASP A 154 12.06 5.97 5.67
C ASP A 154 12.93 7.22 5.58
N MET A 155 12.30 8.39 5.41
CA MET A 155 13.03 9.64 5.30
C MET A 155 13.51 10.18 6.67
N GLU A 156 12.97 9.67 7.78
CA GLU A 156 13.14 10.27 9.11
C GLU A 156 14.23 9.58 9.94
N HIS A 157 14.42 8.27 9.78
CA HIS A 157 15.38 7.53 10.61
C HIS A 157 16.50 6.87 9.81
N THR A 158 16.16 5.95 8.90
CA THR A 158 17.15 5.02 8.32
C THR A 158 17.51 5.31 6.87
N GLY A 159 16.71 6.06 6.12
CA GLY A 159 16.86 6.23 4.67
C GLY A 159 16.55 4.97 3.85
N GLN A 160 16.16 3.88 4.51
CA GLN A 160 15.98 2.57 3.91
C GLN A 160 14.60 2.44 3.26
N ILE A 161 14.47 1.48 2.35
CA ILE A 161 13.17 1.13 1.79
C ILE A 161 12.48 0.21 2.79
N ILE A 162 11.32 0.65 3.26
CA ILE A 162 10.41 -0.10 4.09
C ILE A 162 9.38 -0.79 3.19
N ILE A 163 9.08 -2.05 3.54
CA ILE A 163 7.92 -2.77 3.03
C ILE A 163 6.97 -3.03 4.21
N GLN A 164 5.75 -2.55 4.09
CA GLN A 164 4.67 -2.73 5.07
C GLN A 164 3.49 -3.46 4.42
N GLN A 165 2.87 -4.39 5.13
CA GLN A 165 1.61 -4.99 4.70
C GLN A 165 0.44 -4.09 5.06
N MET A 166 -0.52 -3.99 4.15
CA MET A 166 -1.82 -3.44 4.41
C MET A 166 -2.88 -4.34 3.79
N SER A 167 -4.01 -4.49 4.49
CA SER A 167 -5.16 -5.19 3.95
C SER A 167 -6.44 -4.37 4.05
N PHE A 168 -7.31 -4.58 3.08
CA PHE A 168 -8.58 -3.89 2.91
C PHE A 168 -9.68 -4.92 2.86
N TYR A 169 -10.75 -4.69 3.61
CA TYR A 169 -11.97 -5.46 3.56
C TYR A 169 -13.13 -4.53 3.25
N LEU A 170 -13.74 -4.70 2.09
CA LEU A 170 -14.74 -3.80 1.55
C LEU A 170 -16.09 -4.51 1.45
N LYS A 171 -17.12 -3.97 2.08
CA LYS A 171 -18.54 -4.34 1.91
C LYS A 171 -19.33 -3.14 1.38
N THR A 172 -20.62 -3.32 1.15
CA THR A 172 -21.52 -2.19 0.86
C THR A 172 -21.43 -1.14 1.97
N ASN A 173 -21.04 0.07 1.61
CA ASN A 173 -20.92 1.25 2.48
C ASN A 173 -19.94 1.12 3.65
N LEU A 174 -19.04 0.14 3.59
CA LEU A 174 -18.06 -0.14 4.64
C LEU A 174 -16.71 -0.49 4.04
N LEU A 175 -15.68 0.24 4.46
CA LEU A 175 -14.28 -0.09 4.24
C LEU A 175 -13.61 -0.33 5.59
N ILE A 176 -12.88 -1.43 5.73
CA ILE A 176 -12.03 -1.69 6.88
C ILE A 176 -10.59 -1.82 6.39
N THR A 177 -9.69 -0.98 6.90
CA THR A 177 -8.25 -1.04 6.65
C THR A 177 -7.52 -1.57 7.87
N PHE A 178 -6.55 -2.43 7.62
CA PHE A 178 -5.72 -3.06 8.63
C PHE A 178 -4.25 -2.80 8.31
N GLN A 179 -3.51 -2.23 9.26
CA GLN A 179 -2.12 -1.82 9.11
C GLN A 179 -1.20 -2.47 10.15
N GLU A 180 0.04 -2.82 9.76
CA GLU A 180 1.07 -3.33 10.68
C GLU A 180 1.52 -2.30 11.72
N THR A 181 1.64 -1.04 11.31
CA THR A 181 2.10 0.05 12.18
C THR A 181 1.26 1.30 11.96
N PRO A 182 1.17 2.17 12.98
CA PRO A 182 0.33 3.38 12.96
C PRO A 182 0.90 4.50 12.08
N LYS A 183 1.63 4.16 11.02
CA LYS A 183 2.20 5.16 10.12
C LYS A 183 1.11 5.61 9.16
N ASP A 184 0.74 6.87 9.26
CA ASP A 184 -0.38 7.42 8.50
C ASP A 184 -0.01 7.71 7.04
N LEU A 185 0.06 6.66 6.24
CA LEU A 185 0.31 6.77 4.79
C LEU A 185 -0.88 7.35 4.02
N PHE A 186 -2.02 7.55 4.69
CA PHE A 186 -3.27 8.00 4.11
C PHE A 186 -3.74 9.36 4.64
N ASP A 187 -2.88 10.11 5.34
CA ASP A 187 -3.15 11.48 5.82
C ASP A 187 -3.73 12.39 4.72
N SER A 188 -3.28 12.24 3.47
CA SER A 188 -3.79 13.06 2.36
C SER A 188 -5.20 12.69 1.87
N ILE A 189 -5.72 11.55 2.32
CA ILE A 189 -7.05 11.04 1.95
C ILE A 189 -8.06 11.30 3.08
N LYS A 190 -7.61 11.27 4.34
CA LYS A 190 -8.38 11.65 5.53
C LYS A 190 -8.77 13.13 5.48
#